data_AF-A0A9P4GJM7-F1
#
_entry.id   AF-A0A9P4GJM7-F1
#
_cell.length_a   1.000
_cell.length_b   1.000
_cell.length_c   1.000
_cell.angle_alpha   90.00
_cell.angle_beta   90.00
_cell.angle_gamma   90.00
#
_symmetry.space_group_name_H-M   'P 1'
#
loop_
_entity.id
_entity.type
_entity.pdbx_description
1 polymer ?
#
loop_
_entity_poly.entity_id
_entity_poly.type
_entity_poly.pdbx_seq_one_letter_code
_entity_poly.pdbx_strand_id
1 'polypeptide(L)'
;MELSIVPRAHWLSRLRSCLRLLIIVLSGAVVCMLMHTLEIYRGNRYLDLRRGELPMTWPAHTNLAPTIILFAIAAANFLASAAILSLSFKRSFRRPFRSRDVYRIVAGSFGVIMWITALVVFNLLDKASKASLGRYSCTNANVLSNGRYQYRAVCEEQGLAFYTAIGATCAETLTLITLAISAILSVKNQEPPPTIQIREKNNSISSGSQFHKPLKR
;
A
#
# COMPACT_ATOMS: atom_id res chain seq x y z
N MET A 1 12.46 25.23 28.47
CA MET A 1 13.02 25.14 27.11
C MET A 1 11.89 24.78 26.17
N GLU A 2 11.33 25.81 25.54
CA GLU A 2 10.30 25.65 24.53
C GLU A 2 10.90 24.95 23.33
N LEU A 3 10.47 23.72 23.09
CA LEU A 3 10.75 23.00 21.87
C LEU A 3 9.98 23.75 20.77
N SER A 4 10.64 24.71 20.13
CA SER A 4 10.12 25.40 18.97
C SER A 4 9.57 24.34 18.02
N ILE A 5 8.25 24.38 17.87
CA ILE A 5 7.53 23.67 16.83
C ILE A 5 8.05 24.32 15.56
N VAL A 6 9.17 23.80 15.04
CA VAL A 6 9.54 23.98 13.65
C VAL A 6 8.24 23.78 12.89
N PRO A 7 7.81 24.71 12.01
CA PRO A 7 6.64 24.53 11.18
C PRO A 7 6.92 23.39 10.20
N ARG A 8 6.96 22.16 10.72
CA ARG A 8 7.18 20.91 10.01
C ARG A 8 5.93 20.69 9.20
N ALA A 9 5.90 21.32 8.03
CA ALA A 9 5.07 20.97 6.88
C ALA A 9 3.79 20.20 7.25
N HIS A 10 2.85 20.87 7.93
CA HIS A 10 1.53 20.29 8.25
C HIS A 10 0.85 19.74 6.99
N TRP A 11 1.17 20.34 5.83
CA TRP A 11 0.76 19.91 4.50
C TRP A 11 1.32 18.53 4.11
N LEU A 12 2.58 18.18 4.41
CA LEU A 12 3.17 16.87 4.07
C LEU A 12 2.52 15.73 4.88
N SER A 13 2.10 16.02 6.11
CA SER A 13 1.39 15.04 6.94
C SER A 13 -0.03 14.82 6.42
N ARG A 14 -0.75 15.90 6.11
CA ARG A 14 -2.10 15.85 5.51
C ARG A 14 -2.09 15.16 4.14
N LEU A 15 -1.14 15.49 3.28
CA LEU A 15 -0.97 14.88 1.97
C LEU A 15 -0.77 13.37 2.08
N ARG A 16 0.13 12.90 2.98
CA ARG A 16 0.34 11.47 3.23
C ARG A 16 -0.91 10.77 3.72
N SER A 17 -1.69 11.40 4.60
CA SER A 17 -2.96 10.83 5.07
C SER A 17 -3.98 10.74 3.92
N CYS A 18 -4.09 11.77 3.10
CA CYS A 18 -4.97 11.80 1.93
C CYS A 18 -4.57 10.72 0.92
N LEU A 19 -3.29 10.62 0.58
CA LEU A 19 -2.76 9.60 -0.33
C LEU A 19 -3.00 8.19 0.20
N ARG A 20 -2.85 7.96 1.52
CA ARG A 20 -3.14 6.66 2.13
C ARG A 20 -4.62 6.29 2.02
N LEU A 21 -5.52 7.23 2.30
CA LEU A 21 -6.96 7.00 2.11
C LEU A 21 -7.29 6.73 0.64
N LEU A 22 -6.69 7.48 -0.28
CA LEU A 22 -6.84 7.28 -1.72
C LEU A 22 -6.39 5.88 -2.14
N ILE A 23 -5.21 5.42 -1.69
CA ILE A 23 -4.71 4.06 -1.98
C ILE A 23 -5.67 2.99 -1.46
N ILE A 24 -6.22 3.16 -0.25
CA ILE A 24 -7.19 2.22 0.32
C ILE A 24 -8.45 2.16 -0.55
N VAL A 25 -9.00 3.32 -0.93
CA VAL A 25 -10.20 3.39 -1.76
C VAL A 25 -9.96 2.78 -3.14
N LEU A 26 -8.85 3.14 -3.80
CA LEU A 26 -8.51 2.61 -5.13
C LEU A 26 -8.25 1.10 -5.10
N SER A 27 -7.48 0.62 -4.11
CA SER A 27 -7.20 -0.82 -3.97
C SER A 27 -8.48 -1.60 -3.64
N GLY A 28 -9.33 -1.06 -2.76
CA GLY A 28 -10.63 -1.65 -2.44
C GLY A 28 -11.55 -1.69 -3.65
N ALA A 29 -11.59 -0.63 -4.45
CA ALA A 29 -12.38 -0.58 -5.69
C ALA A 29 -11.93 -1.67 -6.69
N VAL A 30 -10.62 -1.84 -6.88
CA VAL A 30 -10.07 -2.92 -7.73
C VAL A 30 -10.48 -4.29 -7.19
N VAL A 31 -10.37 -4.53 -5.88
CA VAL A 31 -10.79 -5.79 -5.26
C VAL A 31 -12.28 -6.05 -5.49
N CYS A 32 -13.15 -5.07 -5.26
CA CYS A 32 -14.60 -5.22 -5.44
C CYS A 32 -14.97 -5.50 -6.89
N MET A 33 -14.41 -4.75 -7.85
CA MET A 33 -14.66 -4.98 -9.28
C MET A 33 -14.20 -6.38 -9.69
N LEU A 34 -12.97 -6.76 -9.36
CA LEU A 34 -12.44 -8.06 -9.75
C LEU A 34 -13.18 -9.21 -9.06
N MET A 35 -13.58 -9.06 -7.80
CA MET A 35 -14.42 -10.04 -7.10
C MET A 35 -15.76 -10.25 -7.82
N HIS A 36 -16.43 -9.16 -8.20
CA HIS A 36 -17.68 -9.23 -8.95
C HIS A 36 -17.50 -9.92 -10.30
N THR A 37 -16.43 -9.61 -11.05
CA THR A 37 -16.14 -10.33 -12.30
C THR A 37 -15.89 -11.83 -12.10
N LEU A 38 -15.23 -12.22 -11.01
CA LEU A 38 -14.96 -13.63 -10.68
C LEU A 38 -16.23 -14.36 -10.22
N GLU A 39 -17.13 -13.65 -9.54
CA GLU A 39 -18.44 -14.16 -9.14
C GLU A 39 -19.32 -14.41 -10.37
N ILE A 40 -19.39 -13.46 -11.32
CA ILE A 40 -20.07 -13.65 -12.61
C ILE A 40 -19.47 -14.84 -13.37
N TYR A 41 -18.14 -14.98 -13.37
CA TYR A 41 -17.50 -16.11 -14.03
C TYR A 41 -17.86 -17.46 -13.37
N ARG A 42 -17.84 -17.54 -12.04
CA ARG A 42 -18.20 -18.77 -11.30
C ARG A 42 -19.67 -19.13 -11.42
N GLY A 43 -20.56 -18.15 -11.22
CA GLY A 43 -22.01 -18.36 -11.24
C GLY A 43 -22.51 -18.83 -12.61
N ASN A 44 -21.85 -18.41 -13.68
CA ASN A 44 -22.25 -18.75 -15.05
C ASN A 44 -21.42 -19.90 -15.67
N ARG A 45 -20.60 -20.61 -14.88
CA ARG A 45 -19.80 -21.74 -15.38
C ARG A 45 -20.64 -22.98 -15.72
N TYR A 46 -21.82 -23.12 -15.10
CA TYR A 46 -22.70 -24.28 -15.22
C TYR A 46 -24.17 -23.87 -15.33
N LEU A 47 -24.50 -23.01 -16.29
CA LEU A 47 -25.89 -22.67 -16.57
C LEU A 47 -26.59 -23.86 -17.24
N ASP A 48 -27.49 -24.51 -16.52
CA ASP A 48 -28.49 -25.43 -17.10
C ASP A 48 -29.48 -24.59 -17.91
N LEU A 49 -29.24 -24.51 -19.22
CA LEU A 49 -30.12 -23.78 -20.13
C LEU A 49 -31.50 -24.45 -20.18
N ARG A 50 -32.54 -23.68 -19.83
CA ARG A 50 -33.92 -24.04 -20.12
C ARG A 50 -34.13 -23.94 -21.64
N ARG A 51 -34.84 -24.92 -22.24
CA ARG A 51 -35.02 -25.00 -23.71
C ARG A 51 -35.46 -23.65 -24.31
N GLY A 52 -34.65 -23.10 -25.22
CA GLY A 52 -34.95 -21.86 -25.95
C GLY A 52 -34.07 -20.65 -25.61
N GLU A 53 -33.22 -20.73 -24.59
CA GLU A 53 -32.28 -19.66 -24.26
C GLU A 53 -30.98 -19.74 -25.10
N LEU A 54 -30.45 -18.57 -25.49
CA LEU A 54 -29.18 -18.49 -26.21
C LEU A 54 -28.03 -18.73 -25.22
N PRO A 55 -27.19 -19.77 -25.40
CA PRO A 55 -26.16 -20.12 -24.44
C PRO A 55 -25.14 -18.99 -24.27
N MET A 56 -24.86 -18.66 -23.01
CA MET A 56 -23.62 -17.99 -22.64
C MET A 56 -22.63 -19.07 -22.26
N THR A 57 -21.55 -19.20 -23.02
CA THR A 57 -20.47 -20.15 -22.71
C THR A 57 -19.14 -19.42 -22.55
N TRP A 58 -18.58 -19.52 -21.35
CA TRP A 58 -17.17 -19.21 -21.13
C TRP A 58 -16.30 -20.24 -21.86
N PRO A 59 -15.12 -19.87 -22.36
CA PRO A 59 -14.24 -20.82 -23.02
C PRO A 59 -13.81 -21.90 -22.02
N ALA A 60 -13.74 -23.16 -22.46
CA ALA A 60 -13.41 -24.32 -21.60
C ALA A 60 -12.08 -24.17 -20.83
N HIS A 61 -11.15 -23.37 -21.38
CA HIS A 61 -9.86 -23.04 -20.79
C HIS A 61 -9.67 -21.51 -20.65
N THR A 62 -10.54 -20.83 -19.91
CA THR A 62 -10.33 -19.41 -19.58
C THR A 62 -9.07 -19.23 -18.74
N ASN A 63 -8.16 -18.37 -19.20
CA ASN A 63 -7.00 -18.01 -18.40
C ASN A 63 -7.38 -16.90 -17.41
N LEU A 64 -7.54 -17.29 -16.14
CA LEU A 64 -7.88 -16.40 -15.02
C LEU A 64 -6.63 -15.84 -14.32
N ALA A 65 -5.43 -16.30 -14.69
CA ALA A 65 -4.18 -15.88 -14.07
C ALA A 65 -4.01 -14.35 -14.01
N PRO A 66 -4.23 -13.56 -15.10
CA PRO A 66 -4.04 -12.11 -15.02
C PRO A 66 -4.99 -11.46 -13.99
N THR A 67 -6.26 -11.88 -13.97
CA THR A 67 -7.27 -11.37 -13.05
C THR A 67 -6.97 -11.74 -11.60
N ILE A 68 -6.57 -12.99 -11.33
CA ILE A 68 -6.25 -13.47 -9.99
C ILE A 68 -4.99 -12.80 -9.43
N ILE A 69 -3.95 -12.62 -10.26
CA ILE A 69 -2.72 -11.94 -9.85
C ILE A 69 -3.01 -10.48 -9.47
N LEU A 70 -3.75 -9.76 -10.32
CA LEU A 70 -4.13 -8.37 -10.04
C LEU A 70 -5.00 -8.27 -8.77
N PHE A 71 -5.96 -9.19 -8.60
CA PHE A 71 -6.79 -9.28 -7.40
C PHE A 71 -5.95 -9.54 -6.13
N ALA A 72 -5.05 -10.52 -6.16
CA ALA A 72 -4.23 -10.88 -5.01
C ALA A 72 -3.35 -9.71 -4.56
N ILE A 73 -2.74 -9.00 -5.51
CA ILE A 73 -1.88 -7.85 -5.22
C ILE A 73 -2.72 -6.67 -4.68
N ALA A 74 -3.88 -6.39 -5.27
CA ALA A 74 -4.79 -5.36 -4.78
C ALA A 74 -5.32 -5.68 -3.37
N ALA A 75 -5.69 -6.93 -3.10
CA ALA A 75 -6.16 -7.38 -1.79
C ALA A 75 -5.05 -7.30 -0.72
N ALA A 76 -3.84 -7.74 -1.05
CA ALA A 76 -2.69 -7.62 -0.16
C ALA A 76 -2.40 -6.16 0.18
N ASN A 77 -2.43 -5.26 -0.81
CA ASN A 77 -2.18 -3.85 -0.58
C ASN A 77 -3.31 -3.17 0.23
N PHE A 78 -4.56 -3.53 -0.06
CA PHE A 78 -5.70 -3.07 0.72
C PHE A 78 -5.56 -3.46 2.21
N LEU A 79 -5.26 -4.73 2.49
CA LEU A 79 -5.04 -5.23 3.85
C LEU A 79 -3.84 -4.56 4.52
N ALA A 80 -2.72 -4.42 3.83
CA ALA A 80 -1.53 -3.77 4.36
C ALA A 80 -1.80 -2.29 4.70
N SER A 81 -2.46 -1.56 3.80
CA SER A 81 -2.80 -0.16 4.01
C SER A 81 -3.84 0.04 5.11
N ALA A 82 -4.85 -0.84 5.18
CA ALA A 82 -5.83 -0.86 6.26
C ALA A 82 -5.15 -1.14 7.62
N ALA A 83 -4.25 -2.13 7.69
CA ALA A 83 -3.52 -2.45 8.91
C ALA A 83 -2.64 -1.28 9.38
N ILE A 84 -1.95 -0.59 8.46
CA ILE A 84 -1.15 0.61 8.78
C ILE A 84 -2.05 1.74 9.31
N LEU A 85 -3.23 1.93 8.72
CA LEU A 85 -4.19 2.94 9.16
C LEU A 85 -4.75 2.59 10.56
N SER A 86 -5.17 1.35 10.78
CA SER A 86 -5.67 0.87 12.08
C SER A 86 -4.61 0.96 13.18
N LEU A 87 -3.35 0.62 12.88
CA LEU A 87 -2.25 0.80 13.84
C LEU A 87 -2.01 2.28 14.17
N SER A 88 -2.27 3.19 13.23
CA SER A 88 -2.09 4.63 13.44
C SER A 88 -3.11 5.22 14.43
N PHE A 89 -4.27 4.59 14.61
CA PHE A 89 -5.26 4.99 15.61
C PHE A 89 -4.98 4.42 17.01
N LYS A 90 -4.23 3.32 17.14
CA LYS A 90 -3.91 2.74 18.46
C LYS A 90 -2.91 3.62 19.22
N ARG A 91 -3.40 4.21 20.33
CA ARG A 91 -2.70 5.16 21.23
C ARG A 91 -1.31 4.68 21.71
N SER A 92 -1.10 3.37 21.80
CA SER A 92 0.14 2.72 22.25
C SER A 92 1.33 2.90 21.28
N PHE A 93 1.09 3.22 20.01
CA PHE A 93 2.14 3.45 19.00
C PHE A 93 2.55 4.92 18.79
N ARG A 94 2.17 5.82 19.71
CA ARG A 94 2.55 7.26 19.67
C ARG A 94 4.04 7.52 19.88
N ARG A 95 4.84 6.54 20.31
CA ARG A 95 6.29 6.75 20.45
C ARG A 95 6.95 6.71 19.06
N PRO A 96 7.66 7.78 18.65
CA PRO A 96 8.34 7.82 17.36
C PRO A 96 9.56 6.91 17.41
N PHE A 97 9.40 5.65 16.98
CA PHE A 97 10.54 4.81 16.69
C PHE A 97 11.18 5.27 15.37
N ARG A 98 12.47 5.61 15.41
CA ARG A 98 13.29 5.96 14.23
C ARG A 98 13.26 4.88 13.14
N SER A 99 12.92 3.63 13.49
CA SER A 99 12.73 2.51 12.56
C SER A 99 11.42 2.55 11.76
N ARG A 100 10.41 3.34 12.17
CA ARG A 100 9.09 3.37 11.52
C ARG A 100 9.15 3.95 10.11
N ASP A 101 9.98 4.96 9.89
CA ASP A 101 10.09 5.59 8.58
C ASP A 101 10.85 4.70 7.59
N VAL A 102 11.87 3.97 8.05
CA VAL A 102 12.56 2.95 7.25
C VAL A 102 11.59 1.84 6.82
N TYR A 103 10.80 1.30 7.76
CA TYR A 103 9.80 0.28 7.45
C TYR A 103 8.78 0.76 6.42
N ARG A 104 8.33 2.02 6.52
CA ARG A 104 7.38 2.61 5.56
C ARG A 104 7.96 2.80 4.17
N ILE A 105 9.24 3.13 4.06
CA ILE A 105 9.94 3.27 2.78
C ILE A 105 10.11 1.89 2.13
N VAL A 106 10.56 0.88 2.89
CA VAL A 106 10.75 -0.49 2.39
C VAL A 106 9.41 -1.14 2.00
N ALA A 107 8.39 -1.00 2.84
CA ALA A 107 7.06 -1.51 2.52
C ALA A 107 6.45 -0.79 1.31
N GLY A 108 6.66 0.53 1.20
CA GLY A 108 6.19 1.32 0.07
C GLY A 108 6.90 0.97 -1.24
N SER A 109 8.21 0.74 -1.22
CA SER A 109 8.96 0.33 -2.43
C SER A 109 8.51 -1.04 -2.92
N PHE A 110 8.31 -1.99 -2.00
CA PHE A 110 7.76 -3.30 -2.34
C PHE A 110 6.36 -3.19 -2.95
N GLY A 111 5.49 -2.34 -2.39
CA GLY A 111 4.15 -2.09 -2.92
C GLY A 111 4.16 -1.56 -4.36
N VAL A 112 5.02 -0.58 -4.67
CA VAL A 112 5.18 -0.05 -6.03
C VAL A 112 5.66 -1.14 -7.00
N ILE A 113 6.67 -1.94 -6.62
CA ILE A 113 7.18 -3.03 -7.46
C ILE A 113 6.08 -4.07 -7.73
N MET A 114 5.32 -4.44 -6.71
CA MET A 114 4.22 -5.39 -6.83
C MET A 114 3.14 -4.88 -7.79
N TRP A 115 2.74 -3.61 -7.69
CA TRP A 115 1.78 -3.01 -8.63
C TRP A 115 2.28 -2.99 -10.07
N ILE A 116 3.51 -2.54 -10.30
CA ILE A 116 4.10 -2.50 -11.64
C ILE A 116 4.14 -3.91 -12.22
N THR A 117 4.58 -4.90 -11.43
CA THR A 117 4.61 -6.30 -11.85
C THR A 117 3.20 -6.80 -12.16
N ALA A 118 2.19 -6.48 -11.34
CA ALA A 118 0.79 -6.83 -11.58
C ALA A 118 0.28 -6.28 -12.91
N LEU A 119 0.55 -5.00 -13.18
CA LEU A 119 0.12 -4.31 -14.39
C LEU A 119 0.79 -4.88 -15.63
N VAL A 120 2.10 -5.13 -15.56
CA VAL A 120 2.88 -5.72 -16.66
C VAL A 120 2.38 -7.13 -16.94
N VAL A 121 2.24 -7.97 -15.92
CA VAL A 121 1.74 -9.34 -16.05
C VAL A 121 0.31 -9.33 -16.60
N PHE A 122 -0.58 -8.48 -16.07
CA PHE A 122 -1.94 -8.36 -16.58
C PHE A 122 -1.96 -8.00 -18.07
N ASN A 123 -1.23 -6.97 -18.48
CA ASN A 123 -1.18 -6.51 -19.86
C ASN A 123 -0.53 -7.54 -20.82
N LEU A 124 0.53 -8.21 -20.38
CA LEU A 124 1.21 -9.23 -21.19
C LEU A 124 0.37 -10.49 -21.34
N LEU A 125 -0.22 -10.98 -20.25
CA LEU A 125 -1.05 -12.19 -20.28
C LEU A 125 -2.38 -11.95 -20.99
N ASP A 126 -2.97 -10.77 -20.84
CA ASP A 126 -4.19 -10.39 -21.57
C ASP A 126 -3.94 -10.27 -23.08
N LYS A 127 -2.77 -9.79 -23.49
CA LYS A 127 -2.36 -9.77 -24.91
C LYS A 127 -1.98 -11.16 -25.45
N ALA A 128 -1.34 -11.98 -24.64
CA ALA A 128 -0.88 -13.31 -25.06
C ALA A 128 -2.01 -14.34 -25.16
N SER A 129 -3.06 -14.21 -24.33
CA SER A 129 -4.16 -15.17 -24.31
C SER A 129 -5.43 -14.58 -24.92
N LYS A 130 -5.82 -15.12 -26.09
CA LYS A 130 -7.15 -14.85 -26.68
C LYS A 130 -8.30 -15.34 -25.79
N ALA A 131 -8.01 -16.22 -24.83
CA ALA A 131 -8.95 -16.79 -23.87
C ALA A 131 -8.81 -16.19 -22.46
N SER A 132 -8.12 -15.04 -22.29
CA SER A 132 -8.20 -14.31 -21.02
C SER A 132 -9.64 -13.85 -20.78
N LEU A 133 -10.03 -13.79 -19.51
CA LEU A 133 -11.40 -13.44 -19.13
C LEU A 133 -11.82 -12.06 -19.68
N GLY A 134 -10.93 -11.05 -19.57
CA GLY A 134 -11.16 -9.69 -20.07
C GLY A 134 -11.18 -9.60 -21.60
N ARG A 135 -10.20 -10.19 -22.29
CA ARG A 135 -10.15 -10.17 -23.76
C ARG A 135 -11.35 -10.88 -24.38
N TYR A 136 -11.73 -12.03 -23.82
CA TYR A 136 -12.86 -12.81 -24.32
C TYR A 136 -14.18 -12.08 -24.09
N SER A 137 -14.39 -11.50 -22.91
CA SER A 137 -15.60 -10.74 -22.58
C SER A 137 -15.73 -9.50 -23.47
N CYS A 138 -14.65 -8.76 -23.70
CA CYS A 138 -14.66 -7.60 -24.59
C CYS A 138 -14.90 -7.96 -26.06
N THR A 139 -14.32 -9.06 -26.53
CA THR A 139 -14.51 -9.53 -27.93
C THR A 139 -15.97 -9.96 -28.17
N ASN A 140 -16.61 -10.57 -27.17
CA ASN A 140 -17.98 -11.07 -27.27
C ASN A 140 -19.04 -10.11 -26.68
N ALA A 141 -18.67 -8.88 -26.32
CA ALA A 141 -19.57 -7.91 -25.68
C ALA A 141 -20.78 -7.52 -26.56
N ASN A 142 -20.64 -7.67 -27.89
CA ASN A 142 -21.69 -7.36 -28.87
C ASN A 142 -22.45 -8.58 -29.38
N VAL A 143 -22.09 -9.79 -28.93
CA VAL A 143 -22.78 -11.02 -29.36
C VAL A 143 -24.18 -11.04 -28.77
N LEU A 144 -25.18 -11.34 -29.61
CA LEU A 144 -26.57 -11.47 -29.19
C LEU A 144 -26.74 -12.81 -28.45
N SER A 145 -26.55 -12.79 -27.13
CA SER A 145 -26.71 -13.93 -26.21
C SER A 145 -27.35 -13.43 -24.91
N ASN A 146 -27.98 -14.32 -24.13
CA ASN A 146 -28.45 -13.99 -22.78
C ASN A 146 -27.30 -13.44 -21.89
N GLY A 147 -26.06 -13.84 -22.19
CA GLY A 147 -24.86 -13.35 -21.52
C GLY A 147 -24.32 -11.99 -21.99
N ARG A 148 -24.97 -11.29 -22.94
CA ARG A 148 -24.46 -10.02 -23.49
C ARG A 148 -24.18 -8.98 -22.40
N TYR A 149 -25.11 -8.84 -21.46
CA TYR A 149 -24.94 -7.92 -20.33
C TYR A 149 -23.77 -8.33 -19.42
N GLN A 150 -23.59 -9.63 -19.20
CA GLN A 150 -22.52 -10.16 -18.37
C GLN A 150 -21.14 -10.02 -19.04
N TYR A 151 -21.03 -10.25 -20.35
CA TYR A 151 -19.79 -10.00 -21.10
C TYR A 151 -19.41 -8.53 -21.08
N ARG A 152 -20.37 -7.63 -21.29
CA ARG A 152 -20.14 -6.19 -21.24
C ARG A 152 -19.72 -5.73 -19.85
N ALA A 153 -20.42 -6.18 -18.81
CA ALA A 153 -20.08 -5.87 -17.42
C ALA A 153 -18.64 -6.33 -17.09
N VAL A 154 -18.28 -7.57 -17.41
CA VAL A 154 -16.93 -8.09 -17.14
C VAL A 154 -15.86 -7.33 -17.93
N CYS A 155 -16.15 -6.95 -19.18
CA CYS A 155 -15.22 -6.15 -19.99
C CYS A 155 -15.00 -4.75 -19.38
N GLU A 156 -16.08 -4.04 -19.06
CA GLU A 156 -16.01 -2.70 -18.49
C GLU A 156 -15.36 -2.72 -17.09
N GLU A 157 -15.72 -3.67 -16.24
CA GLU A 157 -15.16 -3.80 -14.88
C GLU A 157 -13.68 -4.18 -14.88
N GLN A 158 -13.23 -5.09 -15.76
CA GLN A 158 -11.80 -5.39 -15.85
C GLN A 158 -11.00 -4.22 -16.43
N GLY A 159 -11.55 -3.51 -17.41
CA GLY A 159 -10.94 -2.29 -17.94
C GLY A 159 -10.82 -1.20 -16.86
N LEU A 160 -11.91 -0.95 -16.12
CA LEU A 160 -11.93 0.04 -15.03
C LEU A 160 -10.98 -0.36 -13.90
N ALA A 161 -10.92 -1.64 -13.53
CA ALA A 161 -9.98 -2.15 -12.54
C ALA A 161 -8.52 -1.92 -12.96
N PHE A 162 -8.19 -2.12 -14.24
CA PHE A 162 -6.84 -1.86 -14.76
C PHE A 162 -6.45 -0.37 -14.65
N TYR A 163 -7.33 0.55 -15.06
CA TYR A 163 -7.04 1.99 -14.95
C TYR A 163 -7.00 2.46 -13.49
N THR A 164 -7.84 1.89 -12.63
CA THR A 164 -7.83 2.16 -11.19
C THR A 164 -6.52 1.69 -10.55
N ALA A 165 -6.00 0.53 -10.98
CA ALA A 165 -4.70 0.02 -10.56
C ALA A 165 -3.54 0.93 -10.99
N ILE A 166 -3.59 1.53 -12.18
CA ILE A 166 -2.62 2.57 -12.59
C ILE A 166 -2.70 3.77 -11.64
N GLY A 167 -3.91 4.23 -11.33
CA GLY A 167 -4.12 5.31 -10.35
C GLY A 167 -3.55 4.98 -8.97
N ALA A 168 -3.75 3.75 -8.48
CA ALA A 168 -3.21 3.28 -7.21
C ALA A 168 -1.67 3.28 -7.23
N THR A 169 -1.06 2.82 -8.32
CA THR A 169 0.39 2.82 -8.52
C THR A 169 0.97 4.24 -8.46
N CYS A 170 0.31 5.20 -9.12
CA CYS A 170 0.71 6.61 -9.08
C CYS A 170 0.61 7.19 -7.66
N ALA A 171 -0.50 6.94 -6.95
CA ALA A 171 -0.69 7.40 -5.58
C ALA A 171 0.36 6.82 -4.62
N GLU A 172 0.72 5.54 -4.80
CA GLU A 172 1.72 4.87 -3.99
C GLU A 172 3.13 5.39 -4.27
N THR A 173 3.45 5.65 -5.54
CA THR A 173 4.70 6.28 -5.96
C THR A 173 4.85 7.68 -5.36
N LEU A 174 3.80 8.51 -5.43
CA LEU A 174 3.78 9.84 -4.81
C LEU A 174 3.96 9.76 -3.29
N THR A 175 3.38 8.76 -2.64
CA THR A 175 3.56 8.53 -1.20
C THR A 175 5.01 8.21 -0.87
N LEU A 176 5.67 7.37 -1.67
CA LEU A 176 7.08 7.02 -1.52
C LEU A 176 7.99 8.24 -1.71
N ILE A 177 7.76 9.04 -2.76
CA ILE A 177 8.49 10.29 -3.01
C ILE A 177 8.36 11.24 -1.81
N THR A 178 7.14 11.41 -1.29
CA THR A 178 6.88 12.27 -0.13
C THR A 178 7.61 11.80 1.13
N LEU A 179 7.70 10.48 1.33
CA LEU A 179 8.47 9.87 2.43
C LEU A 179 9.98 10.07 2.24
N ALA A 180 10.50 9.89 1.01
CA ALA A 180 11.90 10.07 0.70
C ALA A 180 12.34 11.54 0.93
N ILE A 181 11.57 12.51 0.46
CA ILE A 181 11.82 13.94 0.71
C ILE A 181 11.83 14.24 2.21
N SER A 182 10.87 13.68 2.96
CA SER A 182 10.81 13.86 4.41
C SER A 182 12.04 13.28 5.12
N ALA A 183 12.54 12.13 4.68
CA ALA A 183 13.74 11.52 5.22
C ALA A 183 15.00 12.36 4.93
N ILE A 184 15.16 12.85 3.69
CA ILE A 184 16.29 13.70 3.29
C ILE A 184 16.30 15.01 4.10
N LEU A 185 15.15 15.67 4.23
CA LEU A 185 15.03 16.89 5.04
C LEU A 185 15.31 16.63 6.52
N SER A 186 14.92 15.47 7.05
CA SER A 186 15.23 15.10 8.44
C SER A 186 16.73 14.91 8.67
N VAL A 187 17.45 14.32 7.71
CA VAL A 187 18.91 14.14 7.79
C VAL A 187 19.62 15.49 7.66
N LYS A 188 19.17 16.35 6.73
CA LYS A 188 19.78 17.68 6.51
C LYS A 188 19.62 18.62 7.71
N ASN A 189 18.51 18.52 8.45
CA ASN A 189 18.22 19.36 9.62
C ASN A 189 18.68 18.73 10.95
N GLN A 190 19.38 17.60 10.90
CA GLN A 190 19.92 16.98 12.10
C GLN A 190 21.21 17.72 12.47
N GLU A 191 21.13 18.61 13.47
CA GLU A 191 22.32 19.21 14.09
C GLU A 191 23.31 18.09 14.46
N PRO A 192 24.63 18.33 14.35
CA PRO A 192 25.64 17.36 14.74
C PRO A 192 25.35 16.89 16.17
N PRO A 193 25.54 15.59 16.47
CA PRO A 193 25.28 15.07 17.81
C PRO A 193 26.03 15.94 18.82
N PRO A 194 25.40 16.34 19.95
CA PRO A 194 26.07 17.17 20.93
C PRO A 194 27.35 16.44 21.33
N THR A 195 28.50 17.04 21.00
CA THR A 195 29.80 16.57 21.43
C THR A 195 29.72 16.52 22.94
N ILE A 196 29.66 15.31 23.50
CA ILE A 196 29.77 15.12 24.94
C ILE A 196 31.19 15.61 25.27
N GLN A 197 31.30 16.88 25.66
CA GLN A 197 32.49 17.36 26.33
C GLN A 197 32.52 16.62 27.66
N ILE A 198 33.24 15.50 27.68
CA ILE A 198 33.67 14.86 28.92
C ILE A 198 34.56 15.90 29.58
N ARG A 199 33.97 16.72 30.45
CA ARG A 199 34.70 17.63 31.33
C ARG A 199 35.55 16.74 32.22
N GLU A 200 36.79 16.55 31.82
CA GLU A 200 37.83 15.86 32.56
C GLU A 200 37.93 16.57 33.92
N LYS A 201 37.37 15.95 34.95
CA LYS A 201 37.37 16.47 36.30
C LYS A 201 38.79 16.30 36.82
N ASN A 202 39.60 17.35 36.70
CA ASN A 202 40.89 17.46 37.36
C ASN A 202 40.73 17.12 38.84
N ASN A 203 41.17 15.92 39.23
CA ASN A 203 41.27 15.52 40.64
C ASN A 203 42.55 16.11 41.21
N SER A 204 42.52 17.39 41.56
CA SER A 204 43.46 17.96 42.53
C SER A 204 43.01 17.49 43.92
N ILE A 205 43.50 16.33 44.36
CA ILE A 205 43.42 15.92 45.76
C ILE A 205 44.45 16.74 46.54
N SER A 206 43.97 17.87 47.08
CA SER A 206 44.64 18.58 48.17
C SER A 206 44.40 17.78 49.45
N SER A 207 45.49 17.21 49.98
CA SER A 207 45.51 16.45 51.23
C SER A 207 45.45 17.42 52.41
N GLY A 208 44.23 17.75 52.85
CA GLY A 208 43.97 18.53 54.06
C GLY A 208 43.70 17.60 55.24
N SER A 209 44.69 17.41 56.10
CA SER A 209 44.55 16.74 57.39
C SER A 209 43.85 17.65 58.40
N GLN A 210 42.70 17.24 58.94
CA GLN A 210 42.22 17.75 60.22
C GLN A 210 41.87 16.60 61.17
N PHE A 211 42.76 16.42 62.14
CA PHE A 211 42.54 15.77 63.43
C PHE A 211 41.54 16.59 64.24
N HIS A 212 40.51 15.97 64.84
CA HIS A 212 40.00 16.38 66.16
C HIS A 212 39.34 15.20 66.90
N LYS A 213 39.53 15.22 68.23
CA LYS A 213 39.50 14.13 69.22
C LYS A 213 38.09 13.62 69.61
N PRO A 214 37.98 12.40 70.20
CA PRO A 214 36.74 11.88 70.76
C PRO A 214 36.40 12.47 72.14
N LEU A 215 35.12 12.79 72.35
CA LEU A 215 34.54 13.13 73.65
C LEU A 215 34.43 11.87 74.52
N LYS A 216 34.95 11.92 75.74
CA LYS A 216 34.75 10.88 76.78
C LYS A 216 33.97 11.49 77.95
N ARG A 217 32.79 10.89 78.18
CA ARG A 217 31.90 10.89 79.35
C ARG A 217 31.29 12.21 79.81
#